data_AF-A0A7C3JUY9-F1
#
_entry.id   AF-A0A7C3JUY9-F1
#
_cell.length_a   1.000
_cell.length_b   1.000
_cell.length_c   1.000
_cell.angle_alpha   90.00
_cell.angle_beta   90.00
_cell.angle_gamma   90.00
#
_symmetry.space_group_name_H-M   'P 1'
#
loop_
_entity.id
_entity.type
_entity.pdbx_description
1 polymer ?
#
loop_
_entity_poly.entity_id
_entity_poly.type
_entity_poly.pdbx_seq_one_letter_code
_entity_poly.pdbx_strand_id
1 'polypeptide(L)'
;MIAPSIFYLVAAFSIVSVLTAMTAAIAVIRRRLRNRRQTNPLAVKKCPNCAEQLAISALMCDECNYNFLSQSMGSRSKLLPPPEAWQTAS
;
A
#
# COMPACT_ATOMS: atom_id res chain seq x y z
N MET A 1 49.16 -20.43 -8.80
CA MET A 1 48.97 -19.68 -7.54
C MET A 1 47.86 -18.67 -7.77
N ILE A 2 46.68 -18.87 -7.18
CA ILE A 2 45.55 -17.92 -7.32
C ILE A 2 45.88 -16.73 -6.42
N ALA A 3 45.92 -15.53 -6.99
CA ALA A 3 46.23 -14.32 -6.23
C ALA A 3 45.16 -14.09 -5.15
N PRO A 4 45.55 -13.72 -3.91
CA PRO A 4 44.59 -13.49 -2.81
C PRO A 4 43.49 -12.48 -3.18
N SER A 5 43.79 -11.54 -4.08
CA SER A 5 42.84 -10.56 -4.62
C SER A 5 41.63 -11.20 -5.32
N ILE A 6 41.80 -12.33 -6.03
CA ILE A 6 40.71 -13.01 -6.73
C ILE A 6 39.76 -13.66 -5.72
N PHE A 7 40.31 -14.22 -4.65
CA PHE A 7 39.52 -14.83 -3.58
C PHE A 7 38.64 -13.80 -2.86
N TYR A 8 39.19 -12.62 -2.57
CA TYR A 8 38.42 -11.51 -1.98
C TYR A 8 37.28 -11.02 -2.87
N LEU A 9 37.50 -10.94 -4.19
CA LEU A 9 36.45 -10.55 -5.14
C LEU A 9 35.30 -11.56 -5.14
N VAL A 10 35.60 -12.86 -5.25
CA VAL A 10 34.58 -13.92 -5.25
C VAL A 10 33.77 -13.94 -3.94
N ALA A 11 34.45 -13.74 -2.81
CA ALA A 11 33.80 -13.64 -1.50
C ALA A 11 32.86 -12.42 -1.43
N ALA A 12 33.31 -11.26 -1.91
CA ALA A 12 32.49 -10.04 -1.92
C ALA A 12 31.23 -10.19 -2.79
N PHE A 13 31.35 -10.74 -4.00
CA PHE A 13 30.20 -11.00 -4.88
C PHE A 13 29.20 -11.98 -4.26
N SER A 14 29.70 -13.01 -3.57
CA SER A 14 28.85 -13.98 -2.86
C SER A 14 28.04 -13.30 -1.75
N ILE A 15 28.69 -12.45 -0.94
CA ILE A 15 28.03 -11.72 0.16
C ILE A 15 26.97 -10.75 -0.40
N VAL A 16 27.29 -9.98 -1.43
CA VAL A 16 26.35 -9.04 -2.06
C VAL A 16 25.13 -9.77 -2.61
N SER A 17 25.33 -10.92 -3.26
CA SER A 17 24.24 -11.73 -3.81
C SER A 17 23.28 -12.21 -2.71
N VAL A 18 23.81 -12.70 -1.59
CA VAL A 18 23.00 -13.16 -0.44
C VAL A 18 22.23 -12.00 0.20
N LEU A 19 22.88 -10.85 0.39
CA LEU A 19 22.24 -9.66 0.96
C LEU A 19 21.10 -9.14 0.06
N THR A 20 21.29 -9.17 -1.26
CA THR A 20 20.27 -8.76 -2.23
C THR A 20 19.08 -9.72 -2.23
N ALA A 21 19.32 -11.02 -2.13
CA ALA A 21 18.26 -12.02 -2.01
C ALA A 21 17.47 -11.87 -0.69
N MET A 22 18.14 -11.64 0.44
CA MET A 22 17.50 -11.43 1.73
C MET A 22 16.62 -10.18 1.73
N THR A 23 17.09 -9.07 1.16
CA THR A 23 16.30 -7.82 1.07
C THR A 23 15.05 -8.00 0.22
N ALA A 24 15.13 -8.72 -0.90
CA ALA A 24 13.97 -9.09 -1.71
C ALA A 24 12.97 -9.95 -0.93
N ALA A 25 13.44 -10.96 -0.19
CA ALA A 25 12.59 -11.81 0.64
C ALA A 25 11.87 -11.03 1.75
N ILE A 26 12.56 -10.11 2.42
CA ILE A 26 11.98 -9.22 3.44
C ILE A 26 10.89 -8.33 2.82
N ALA A 27 11.11 -7.81 1.61
CA ALA A 27 10.11 -7.01 0.90
C ALA A 27 8.84 -7.83 0.62
N VAL A 28 8.96 -9.10 0.20
CA VAL A 28 7.82 -10.00 -0.02
C VAL A 28 7.07 -10.30 1.28
N ILE A 29 7.78 -10.59 2.38
CA ILE A 29 7.15 -10.84 3.69
C ILE A 29 6.39 -9.59 4.17
N ARG A 30 6.98 -8.40 4.05
CA ARG A 30 6.31 -7.14 4.40
C ARG A 30 5.05 -6.90 3.57
N ARG A 31 5.08 -7.20 2.26
CA ARG A 31 3.87 -7.13 1.41
C ARG A 31 2.77 -8.06 1.93
N ARG A 32 3.12 -9.32 2.25
CA ARG A 32 2.15 -10.30 2.79
C ARG A 32 1.56 -9.87 4.14
N LEU A 33 2.39 -9.32 5.03
CA LEU A 33 1.94 -8.82 6.33
C LEU A 33 1.04 -7.58 6.20
N ARG A 34 1.37 -6.66 5.28
CA ARG A 34 0.52 -5.50 4.96
C ARG A 34 -0.84 -5.97 4.42
N ASN A 35 -0.83 -6.93 3.50
CA ASN A 35 -2.05 -7.51 2.94
C ASN A 35 -2.92 -8.15 4.04
N ARG A 36 -2.32 -8.94 4.94
CA ARG A 36 -3.03 -9.54 6.09
C ARG A 36 -3.60 -8.52 7.08
N ARG A 37 -2.98 -7.34 7.24
CA ARG A 37 -3.54 -6.27 8.09
C ARG A 37 -4.72 -5.55 7.43
N GLN A 38 -4.80 -5.58 6.11
CA GLN A 38 -5.86 -4.90 5.35
C GLN A 38 -7.13 -5.75 5.21
N THR A 39 -7.03 -7.07 5.40
CA THR A 39 -8.18 -7.97 5.41
C THR A 39 -8.94 -7.88 6.74
N ASN A 40 -9.79 -6.86 6.89
CA ASN A 40 -11.05 -7.05 7.59
C ASN A 40 -11.95 -7.81 6.59
N PRO A 41 -12.27 -9.10 6.79
CA PRO A 41 -12.71 -10.03 5.74
C PRO A 41 -14.06 -9.70 5.07
N LEU A 42 -14.70 -8.58 5.40
CA LEU A 42 -16.05 -8.23 4.96
C LEU A 42 -16.14 -6.96 4.10
N ALA A 43 -15.05 -6.23 3.91
CA ALA A 43 -15.10 -4.95 3.19
C ALA A 43 -14.01 -4.87 2.12
N VAL A 44 -14.39 -5.26 0.89
CA VAL A 44 -13.62 -5.06 -0.33
C VAL A 44 -14.29 -3.98 -1.19
N LYS A 45 -13.47 -3.17 -1.86
CA LYS A 45 -13.88 -2.14 -2.82
C LYS A 45 -13.20 -2.39 -4.16
N LYS A 46 -13.83 -1.93 -5.24
CA LYS A 46 -13.30 -2.04 -6.59
C LYS A 46 -12.55 -0.78 -6.97
N CYS A 47 -11.38 -0.91 -7.60
CA CYS A 47 -10.67 0.24 -8.14
C CYS A 47 -11.48 0.84 -9.30
N PRO A 48 -11.76 2.16 -9.31
CA PRO A 48 -12.50 2.81 -10.39
C PRO A 48 -11.69 2.89 -11.69
N ASN A 49 -10.36 2.74 -11.63
CA ASN A 49 -9.48 2.90 -12.79
C ASN A 49 -9.21 1.56 -13.50
N CYS A 50 -8.82 0.52 -12.75
CA CYS A 50 -8.43 -0.77 -13.32
C CYS A 50 -9.35 -1.94 -12.93
N ALA A 51 -10.46 -1.69 -12.24
CA ALA A 51 -11.41 -2.71 -11.78
C ALA A 51 -10.85 -3.76 -10.78
N GLU A 52 -9.61 -3.61 -10.32
CA GLU A 52 -8.99 -4.51 -9.35
C GLU A 52 -9.73 -4.51 -8.00
N GLN A 53 -9.80 -5.68 -7.34
CA GLN A 53 -10.52 -5.83 -6.07
C GLN A 53 -9.56 -5.62 -4.89
N LEU A 54 -9.78 -4.56 -4.13
CA LEU A 54 -8.89 -4.16 -3.04
C LEU A 54 -9.63 -4.14 -1.70
N ALA A 55 -8.89 -4.21 -0.60
CA ALA A 55 -9.46 -3.96 0.72
C ALA A 55 -10.05 -2.54 0.80
N ILE A 56 -11.14 -2.34 1.56
CA ILE A 56 -11.76 -1.01 1.71
C ILE A 56 -10.78 0.02 2.29
N SER A 57 -9.85 -0.46 3.15
CA SER A 57 -8.77 0.30 3.78
C SER A 57 -7.59 0.62 2.85
N ALA A 58 -7.59 0.11 1.61
CA ALA A 58 -6.54 0.42 0.63
C ALA A 58 -6.57 1.92 0.28
N LEU A 59 -5.46 2.61 0.55
CA LEU A 59 -5.29 4.04 0.27
C LEU A 59 -4.86 4.29 -1.18
N MET A 60 -4.21 3.30 -1.78
CA MET A 60 -3.71 3.29 -3.16
C MET A 60 -4.02 1.93 -3.81
N CYS A 61 -4.14 1.90 -5.13
CA CYS A 61 -4.21 0.66 -5.91
C CYS A 61 -2.80 0.23 -6.33
N ASP A 62 -2.36 -0.98 -5.99
CA ASP A 62 -1.01 -1.44 -6.35
C ASP A 62 -0.85 -1.72 -7.87
N GLU A 63 -1.95 -1.97 -8.59
CA GLU A 63 -1.94 -2.31 -10.01
C GLU A 63 -1.80 -1.08 -10.92
N CYS A 64 -2.56 -0.03 -10.64
CA CYS A 64 -2.60 1.19 -11.47
C CYS A 64 -2.15 2.46 -10.74
N ASN A 65 -1.65 2.30 -9.51
CA ASN A 65 -1.18 3.39 -8.63
C ASN A 65 -2.23 4.50 -8.37
N TYR A 66 -3.53 4.15 -8.50
CA TYR A 66 -4.63 5.09 -8.29
C TYR A 66 -4.76 5.47 -6.81
N ASN A 67 -4.85 6.77 -6.54
CA ASN A 67 -4.96 7.35 -5.20
C ASN A 67 -6.42 7.48 -4.76
N PHE A 68 -6.83 6.75 -3.71
CA PHE A 68 -8.18 6.85 -3.15
C PHE A 68 -8.35 8.00 -2.17
N LEU A 69 -7.26 8.52 -1.60
CA LEU A 69 -7.30 9.64 -0.65
C LEU A 69 -7.64 10.97 -1.32
N SER A 70 -7.21 11.17 -2.56
CA SER A 70 -7.54 12.38 -3.34
C SER A 70 -9.05 12.56 -3.50
N GLN A 71 -9.82 11.46 -3.55
CA GLN A 71 -11.27 11.49 -3.68
C GLN A 71 -11.98 11.73 -2.33
N SER A 72 -11.37 11.30 -1.21
CA SER A 72 -11.97 11.43 0.14
C SER A 72 -12.09 12.87 0.63
N MET A 73 -11.28 13.80 0.11
CA MET A 73 -11.33 15.23 0.43
C MET A 73 -12.63 15.90 -0.04
N GLY A 74 -13.31 15.35 -1.06
CA GLY A 74 -14.55 15.92 -1.61
C GLY A 74 -15.85 15.31 -1.08
N SER A 75 -15.79 14.13 -0.46
CA SER A 75 -17.00 13.35 -0.14
C SER A 75 -17.50 13.51 1.30
N ARG A 76 -16.75 14.21 2.16
CA ARG A 76 -17.14 14.44 3.57
C ARG A 76 -18.07 15.64 3.76
N SER A 77 -18.34 16.42 2.71
CA SER A 77 -19.14 17.65 2.77
C SER A 77 -20.66 17.43 2.81
N LYS A 78 -21.15 16.19 2.75
CA LYS A 78 -22.60 15.89 2.74
C LYS A 78 -23.17 15.41 4.08
N LEU A 79 -22.42 15.52 5.19
CA LEU A 79 -22.84 15.01 6.50
C LEU A 79 -23.28 16.08 7.52
N LEU A 80 -23.37 17.35 7.12
CA LEU A 80 -24.03 18.36 7.96
C LEU A 80 -25.33 18.77 7.26
N PRO A 81 -26.52 18.36 7.75
CA PRO A 81 -27.73 19.07 7.39
C PRO A 81 -27.54 20.56 7.74
N PRO A 82 -28.01 21.49 6.89
CA PRO A 82 -27.98 22.92 7.23
C PRO A 82 -28.69 23.12 8.57
N PRO A 83 -28.18 23.99 9.47
CA PRO A 83 -28.87 24.28 10.72
C PRO A 83 -30.28 24.78 10.37
N GLU A 84 -31.30 24.03 10.78
CA GLU A 84 -32.69 24.44 10.64
C GLU A 84 -32.84 25.80 11.34
N ALA A 85 -33.05 26.83 10.54
CA ALA A 85 -33.35 28.16 11.02
C ALA A 85 -34.66 28.09 11.80
N TRP A 86 -34.62 28.61 13.02
CA TRP A 86 -35.75 28.69 13.93
C TRP A 86 -36.77 29.62 13.27
N GLN A 87 -37.84 29.08 12.71
CA GLN A 87 -38.99 29.89 12.29
C GLN A 87 -40.06 29.78 13.38
N THR A 88 -39.96 30.72 14.31
CA THR A 88 -41.07 31.25 15.10
C THR A 88 -42.32 31.44 14.22
N ALA A 89 -43.35 30.63 14.45
CA ALA A 89 -44.71 30.97 14.05
C ALA A 89 -45.29 31.88 15.13
N SER A 90 -45.59 33.13 14.73
CA SER A 90 -46.45 34.07 15.45
C SER A 90 -47.92 33.80 15.15
#